data_AF-A0A9P9XXJ1-F1
#
_entry.id   AF-A0A9P9XXJ1-F1
#
_cell.length_a   1.000
_cell.length_b   1.000
_cell.length_c   1.000
_cell.angle_alpha   90.00
_cell.angle_beta   90.00
_cell.angle_gamma   90.00
#
_symmetry.space_group_name_H-M   'P 1'
#
loop_
_entity.id
_entity.type
_entity.pdbx_description
1 polymer ?
#
loop_
_entity_poly.entity_id
_entity_poly.type
_entity_poly.pdbx_seq_one_letter_code
_entity_poly.pdbx_strand_id
1 'polypeptide(L)'
;MAASSSEDDGGKDSSRRVPSKSAPARAAVRDETPEDSSADESVTEDIIWKKKKETMLKNLPPGVDESAAKQILNDIIVQGDEVRWTDVAGLDVAKNALREAVVYPFLRPDLFMGLREPARGMLLFGPPGTGKTMLARAVATESKSTFFSISASSLTSKFLGESEKLVRALFGLAKVLAPSIIFVDEIDSLLSQRSGSGEHEATRRIKTEFLIQWSDLQRAAAGRETTDRDKERGDANRVLVLAATNLPWAIDEAARRRFKHGLSEDDLATLVNLTEGLKEYEDWAKEFGERGG
;
A
#
# COMPACT_ATOMS: atom_id res chain seq x y z
N MET A 1 -13.48 -83.16 51.88
CA MET A 1 -14.66 -83.48 52.70
C MET A 1 -15.43 -82.17 52.86
N ALA A 2 -16.30 -81.85 51.89
CA ALA A 2 -17.78 -82.05 51.89
C ALA A 2 -18.45 -80.75 52.36
N ALA A 3 -19.50 -80.15 51.77
CA ALA A 3 -20.41 -80.38 50.62
C ALA A 3 -21.09 -79.00 50.38
N SER A 4 -21.18 -78.39 49.18
CA SER A 4 -22.08 -78.57 48.01
C SER A 4 -23.59 -78.38 48.23
N SER A 5 -24.16 -77.40 47.50
CA SER A 5 -25.52 -77.32 46.92
C SER A 5 -25.45 -76.23 45.81
N SER A 6 -25.56 -76.44 44.48
CA SER A 6 -26.64 -76.98 43.60
C SER A 6 -27.98 -76.24 43.83
N GLU A 7 -28.78 -75.74 42.88
CA GLU A 7 -29.11 -76.00 41.44
C GLU A 7 -29.63 -74.67 40.82
N ASP A 8 -29.38 -74.31 39.55
CA ASP A 8 -30.14 -74.56 38.28
C ASP A 8 -31.62 -74.08 38.27
N ASP A 9 -31.99 -73.21 37.32
CA ASP A 9 -33.15 -73.37 36.40
C ASP A 9 -33.28 -72.18 35.41
N GLY A 10 -33.73 -72.49 34.19
CA GLY A 10 -33.81 -71.58 33.06
C GLY A 10 -35.15 -70.84 32.90
N GLY A 11 -35.17 -69.92 31.94
CA GLY A 11 -36.38 -69.23 31.49
C GLY A 11 -36.20 -68.54 30.15
N LYS A 12 -36.64 -69.20 29.07
CA LYS A 12 -36.89 -68.63 27.74
C LYS A 12 -38.28 -68.00 27.72
N ASP A 13 -38.42 -66.78 27.20
CA ASP A 13 -39.61 -66.35 26.41
C ASP A 13 -39.23 -65.08 25.62
N SER A 14 -38.89 -65.15 24.34
CA SER A 14 -39.73 -65.25 23.14
C SER A 14 -40.49 -63.97 22.72
N SER A 15 -40.10 -63.49 21.53
CA SER A 15 -40.92 -62.86 20.49
C SER A 15 -41.28 -61.36 20.59
N ARG A 16 -40.70 -60.59 19.65
CA ARG A 16 -41.40 -59.93 18.51
C ARG A 16 -40.34 -59.28 17.58
N ARG A 17 -40.00 -59.96 16.47
CA ARG A 17 -40.47 -59.76 15.07
C ARG A 17 -39.51 -58.89 14.21
N VAL A 18 -38.65 -59.61 13.47
CA VAL A 18 -38.08 -59.47 12.09
C VAL A 18 -38.59 -58.35 11.15
N PRO A 19 -37.92 -58.03 10.00
CA PRO A 19 -36.51 -58.21 9.59
C PRO A 19 -35.89 -56.94 8.94
N SER A 20 -34.60 -56.65 9.16
CA SER A 20 -33.87 -55.68 8.30
C SER A 20 -33.26 -56.40 7.09
N LYS A 21 -33.78 -56.08 5.90
CA LYS A 21 -33.27 -56.52 4.61
C LYS A 21 -31.88 -55.96 4.34
N SER A 22 -31.04 -56.82 3.80
CA SER A 22 -29.79 -56.55 3.08
C SER A 22 -29.76 -55.24 2.29
N ALA A 23 -28.68 -54.47 2.47
CA ALA A 23 -28.31 -53.36 1.59
C ALA A 23 -26.91 -53.62 0.97
N PRO A 24 -26.70 -53.24 -0.30
CA PRO A 24 -25.56 -53.65 -1.12
C PRO A 24 -24.31 -52.79 -0.90
N ALA A 25 -23.17 -53.32 -1.36
CA ALA A 25 -21.88 -52.64 -1.45
C ALA A 25 -22.02 -51.24 -2.06
N ARG A 26 -21.63 -50.21 -1.29
CA ARG A 26 -21.64 -48.82 -1.74
C ARG A 26 -20.22 -48.39 -2.08
N ALA A 27 -20.10 -47.88 -3.30
CA ALA A 27 -18.90 -47.45 -3.99
C ALA A 27 -17.98 -46.55 -3.17
N ALA A 28 -16.69 -46.70 -3.41
CA ALA A 28 -15.64 -45.81 -2.95
C ALA A 28 -15.98 -44.36 -3.34
N VAL A 29 -16.24 -43.54 -2.33
CA VAL A 29 -16.29 -42.09 -2.48
C VAL A 29 -14.83 -41.63 -2.52
N ARG A 30 -14.39 -41.18 -3.69
CA ARG A 30 -13.17 -40.40 -3.82
C ARG A 30 -13.42 -39.09 -3.06
N ASP A 31 -12.55 -38.82 -2.11
CA ASP A 31 -12.44 -37.54 -1.43
C ASP A 31 -11.88 -36.54 -2.46
N GLU A 32 -12.77 -35.78 -3.09
CA GLU A 32 -12.38 -34.62 -3.90
C GLU A 32 -12.15 -33.46 -2.93
N THR A 33 -10.91 -33.31 -2.48
CA THR A 33 -10.40 -32.02 -2.01
C THR A 33 -10.47 -31.03 -3.17
N PRO A 34 -11.11 -29.86 -3.04
CA PRO A 34 -10.98 -28.81 -4.03
C PRO A 34 -9.61 -28.17 -3.84
N GLU A 35 -8.60 -28.74 -4.49
CA GLU A 35 -7.39 -28.01 -4.86
C GLU A 35 -7.69 -27.25 -6.15
N ASP A 36 -7.18 -26.01 -6.21
CA ASP A 36 -7.13 -25.10 -7.37
C ASP A 36 -8.30 -24.11 -7.55
N SER A 37 -8.28 -23.01 -6.79
CA SER A 37 -9.12 -21.82 -7.00
C SER A 37 -8.34 -20.53 -7.29
N SER A 38 -7.00 -20.54 -7.29
CA SER A 38 -6.17 -19.34 -7.44
C SER A 38 -5.80 -19.03 -8.90
N ALA A 39 -5.76 -20.04 -9.77
CA ALA A 39 -5.39 -19.87 -11.17
C ALA A 39 -6.47 -19.15 -12.00
N ASP A 40 -7.76 -19.29 -11.66
CA ASP A 40 -8.88 -18.72 -12.42
C ASP A 40 -9.13 -17.22 -12.08
N GLU A 41 -8.85 -16.81 -10.84
CA GLU A 41 -8.96 -15.41 -10.40
C GLU A 41 -7.88 -14.52 -11.03
N SER A 42 -6.62 -14.96 -11.04
CA SER A 42 -5.48 -14.20 -11.60
C SER A 42 -5.64 -13.91 -13.11
N VAL A 43 -6.12 -14.88 -13.89
CA VAL A 43 -6.41 -14.70 -15.33
C VAL A 43 -7.53 -13.67 -15.54
N THR A 44 -8.50 -13.61 -14.63
CA THR A 44 -9.63 -12.69 -14.71
C THR A 44 -9.20 -11.25 -14.42
N GLU A 45 -8.34 -11.02 -13.41
CA GLU A 45 -7.81 -9.69 -13.07
C GLU A 45 -6.97 -9.09 -14.20
N ASP A 46 -6.14 -9.89 -14.85
CA ASP A 46 -5.32 -9.46 -15.98
C ASP A 46 -6.15 -8.95 -17.16
N ILE A 47 -7.28 -9.61 -17.45
CA ILE A 47 -8.20 -9.21 -18.51
C ILE A 47 -8.90 -7.89 -18.15
N ILE A 48 -9.32 -7.74 -16.89
CA ILE A 48 -9.95 -6.51 -16.39
C ILE A 48 -8.97 -5.34 -16.48
N TRP A 49 -7.73 -5.53 -16.04
CA TRP A 49 -6.69 -4.50 -16.11
C TRP A 49 -6.39 -4.09 -17.55
N LYS A 50 -6.26 -5.04 -18.48
CA LYS A 50 -6.06 -4.74 -19.92
C LYS A 50 -7.18 -3.88 -20.49
N LYS A 51 -8.44 -4.21 -20.20
CA LYS A 51 -9.60 -3.40 -20.64
C LYS A 51 -9.64 -2.01 -20.00
N LYS A 52 -9.34 -1.92 -18.70
CA LYS A 52 -9.26 -0.64 -17.97
C LYS A 52 -8.16 0.25 -18.56
N LYS A 53 -6.98 -0.33 -18.83
CA LYS A 53 -5.85 0.34 -19.46
C LYS A 53 -6.18 0.88 -20.85
N GLU A 54 -6.80 0.09 -21.71
CA GLU A 54 -7.21 0.56 -23.06
C GLU A 54 -8.21 1.71 -22.98
N THR A 55 -9.17 1.63 -22.05
CA THR A 55 -10.16 2.71 -21.83
C THR A 55 -9.47 3.99 -21.34
N MET A 56 -8.52 3.87 -20.43
CA MET A 56 -7.76 5.00 -19.88
C MET A 56 -6.90 5.68 -20.95
N LEU A 57 -6.24 4.90 -21.82
CA LEU A 57 -5.44 5.46 -22.91
C LEU A 57 -6.27 6.21 -23.96
N LYS A 58 -7.55 5.83 -24.15
CA LYS A 58 -8.48 6.56 -25.01
C LYS A 58 -8.97 7.87 -24.38
N ASN A 59 -9.06 7.91 -23.05
CA ASN A 59 -9.63 9.02 -22.27
C ASN A 59 -8.61 9.58 -21.28
N LEU A 60 -7.47 10.04 -21.78
CA LEU A 60 -6.43 10.58 -20.91
C LEU A 60 -6.83 11.94 -20.30
N PRO A 61 -6.37 12.24 -19.07
CA PRO A 61 -6.61 13.54 -18.45
C PRO A 61 -6.00 14.68 -19.29
N PRO A 62 -6.61 15.88 -19.30
CA PRO A 62 -6.06 17.01 -20.04
C PRO A 62 -4.62 17.34 -19.61
N GLY A 63 -3.72 17.47 -20.58
CA GLY A 63 -2.31 17.79 -20.35
C GLY A 63 -1.42 16.60 -20.00
N VAL A 64 -1.96 15.37 -19.98
CA VAL A 64 -1.19 14.14 -19.84
C VAL A 64 -0.73 13.65 -21.21
N ASP A 65 0.58 13.43 -21.37
CA ASP A 65 1.19 12.88 -22.58
C ASP A 65 0.89 11.37 -22.70
N GLU A 66 0.56 10.91 -23.91
CA GLU A 66 0.19 9.51 -24.16
C GLU A 66 1.38 8.55 -23.96
N SER A 67 2.60 8.93 -24.32
CA SER A 67 3.79 8.10 -24.14
C SER A 67 4.07 7.91 -22.64
N ALA A 68 4.01 9.00 -21.89
CA ALA A 68 4.18 9.01 -20.44
C ALA A 68 3.10 8.18 -19.75
N ALA A 69 1.84 8.32 -20.16
CA ALA A 69 0.74 7.54 -19.61
C ALA A 69 0.90 6.04 -19.87
N LYS A 70 1.23 5.64 -21.11
CA LYS A 70 1.52 4.24 -21.44
C LYS A 70 2.62 3.68 -20.56
N GLN A 71 3.68 4.44 -20.36
CA GLN A 71 4.80 4.04 -19.53
C GLN A 71 4.39 3.85 -18.07
N ILE A 72 3.64 4.79 -17.48
CA ILE A 72 3.15 4.68 -16.10
C ILE A 72 2.27 3.44 -15.92
N LEU A 73 1.33 3.21 -16.83
CA LEU A 73 0.40 2.07 -16.77
C LEU A 73 1.09 0.71 -16.92
N ASN A 74 2.31 0.67 -17.48
CA ASN A 74 3.09 -0.54 -17.67
C ASN A 74 4.08 -0.79 -16.53
N ASP A 75 4.84 0.25 -16.17
CA ASP A 75 6.09 0.07 -15.43
C ASP A 75 6.02 0.61 -13.99
N ILE A 76 5.08 1.51 -13.71
CA ILE A 76 5.01 2.22 -12.42
C ILE A 76 3.85 1.69 -11.56
N ILE A 77 2.72 1.35 -12.18
CA ILE A 77 1.62 0.74 -11.44
C ILE A 77 1.97 -0.72 -11.16
N VAL A 78 2.08 -1.05 -9.88
CA VAL A 78 2.38 -2.42 -9.46
C VAL A 78 1.14 -3.28 -9.66
N GLN A 79 1.31 -4.39 -10.38
CA GLN A 79 0.31 -5.45 -10.57
C GLN A 79 0.85 -6.73 -9.89
N GLY A 80 -0.04 -7.60 -9.43
CA GLY A 80 0.32 -8.89 -8.81
C GLY A 80 0.01 -8.98 -7.33
N ASP A 81 0.59 -9.98 -6.65
CA ASP A 81 0.18 -10.46 -5.32
C ASP A 81 -0.01 -9.33 -4.29
N GLU A 82 -1.20 -9.28 -3.74
CA GLU A 82 -1.55 -8.41 -2.61
C GLU A 82 -0.65 -8.69 -1.41
N VAL A 83 -0.18 -7.62 -0.76
CA VAL A 83 0.55 -7.73 0.52
C VAL A 83 -0.39 -7.30 1.62
N ARG A 84 -0.60 -8.12 2.64
CA ARG A 84 -1.46 -7.80 3.78
C ARG A 84 -0.66 -7.41 5.00
N TRP A 85 -1.33 -6.86 6.02
CA TRP A 85 -0.67 -6.57 7.30
C TRP A 85 0.01 -7.77 7.96
N THR A 86 -0.52 -8.97 7.71
CA THR A 86 0.00 -10.25 8.22
C THR A 86 1.34 -10.64 7.61
N ASP A 87 1.65 -10.13 6.42
CA ASP A 87 2.89 -10.46 5.70
C ASP A 87 4.06 -9.57 6.13
N VAL A 88 3.76 -8.48 6.84
CA VAL A 88 4.76 -7.58 7.43
C VAL A 88 4.97 -8.00 8.89
N ALA A 89 6.19 -8.40 9.27
CA ALA A 89 6.50 -8.75 10.66
C ALA A 89 6.75 -7.49 11.53
N GLY A 90 6.29 -7.51 12.78
CA GLY A 90 6.50 -6.43 13.77
C GLY A 90 5.86 -5.10 13.37
N LEU A 91 6.50 -3.98 13.78
CA LEU A 91 6.13 -2.61 13.37
C LEU A 91 4.70 -2.19 13.77
N ASP A 92 4.18 -2.67 14.89
CA ASP A 92 2.77 -2.46 15.26
C ASP A 92 2.41 -0.98 15.43
N VAL A 93 3.32 -0.19 16.01
CA VAL A 93 3.14 1.26 16.15
C VAL A 93 3.01 1.92 14.77
N ALA A 94 3.90 1.57 13.85
CA ALA A 94 3.90 2.07 12.48
C ALA A 94 2.65 1.65 11.70
N LYS A 95 2.24 0.38 11.80
CA LYS A 95 1.02 -0.14 11.20
C LYS A 95 -0.22 0.58 11.72
N ASN A 96 -0.31 0.81 13.03
CA ASN A 96 -1.44 1.51 13.63
C ASN A 96 -1.50 2.97 13.17
N ALA A 97 -0.36 3.68 13.17
CA ALA A 97 -0.29 5.05 12.65
C ALA A 97 -0.74 5.12 11.18
N LEU A 98 -0.30 4.18 10.33
CA LEU A 98 -0.69 4.12 8.92
C LEU A 98 -2.17 3.73 8.73
N ARG A 99 -2.74 2.89 9.59
CA ARG A 99 -4.18 2.57 9.57
C ARG A 99 -5.02 3.82 9.80
N GLU A 100 -4.68 4.58 10.82
CA GLU A 100 -5.42 5.78 11.21
C GLU A 100 -5.22 6.93 10.24
N ALA A 101 -3.99 7.17 9.78
CA ALA A 101 -3.65 8.30 8.94
C ALA A 101 -4.00 8.09 7.44
N VAL A 102 -4.08 6.84 6.97
CA VAL A 102 -4.23 6.53 5.54
C VAL A 102 -5.41 5.59 5.28
N VAL A 103 -5.40 4.40 5.88
CA VAL A 103 -6.37 3.35 5.51
C VAL A 103 -7.80 3.76 5.86
N TYR A 104 -8.05 4.23 7.08
CA TYR A 104 -9.39 4.64 7.48
C TYR A 104 -9.93 5.84 6.70
N PRO A 105 -9.17 6.93 6.48
CA PRO A 105 -9.63 8.02 5.63
C PRO A 105 -9.95 7.59 4.20
N PHE A 106 -9.22 6.62 3.65
CA PHE A 106 -9.42 6.17 2.28
C PHE A 106 -10.62 5.21 2.17
N LEU A 107 -10.89 4.39 3.19
CA LEU A 107 -12.04 3.49 3.24
C LEU A 107 -13.34 4.21 3.65
N ARG A 108 -13.25 5.23 4.51
CA ARG A 108 -14.38 5.96 5.08
C ARG A 108 -14.20 7.48 4.99
N PRO A 109 -14.09 8.04 3.79
CA PRO A 109 -13.87 9.49 3.60
C PRO A 109 -14.99 10.34 4.22
N ASP A 110 -16.19 9.77 4.39
CA ASP A 110 -17.34 10.40 5.06
C ASP A 110 -17.08 10.78 6.53
N LEU A 111 -16.11 10.14 7.20
CA LEU A 111 -15.76 10.41 8.59
C LEU A 111 -14.58 11.38 8.77
N PHE A 112 -13.88 11.70 7.68
CA PHE A 112 -12.61 12.44 7.68
C PHE A 112 -12.72 13.73 6.87
N MET A 113 -13.59 14.63 7.36
CA MET A 113 -13.84 15.96 6.79
C MET A 113 -13.36 17.08 7.73
N GLY A 114 -13.01 18.24 7.17
CA GLY A 114 -12.61 19.42 7.95
C GLY A 114 -11.28 19.22 8.67
N LEU A 115 -11.25 19.36 10.01
CA LEU A 115 -10.02 19.22 10.81
C LEU A 115 -9.42 17.80 10.82
N ARG A 116 -10.14 16.81 10.27
CA ARG A 116 -9.69 15.41 10.16
C ARG A 116 -9.27 15.05 8.74
N GLU A 117 -8.90 16.03 7.92
CA GLU A 117 -8.45 15.77 6.56
C GLU A 117 -7.26 14.80 6.54
N PRO A 118 -7.24 13.83 5.61
CA PRO A 118 -6.15 12.86 5.52
C PRO A 118 -4.81 13.53 5.22
N ALA A 119 -3.75 12.93 5.76
CA ALA A 119 -2.39 13.33 5.41
C ALA A 119 -2.16 13.14 3.90
N ARG A 120 -1.51 14.12 3.27
CA ARG A 120 -1.21 14.11 1.80
C ARG A 120 0.26 13.84 1.49
N GLY A 121 1.00 13.50 2.53
CA GLY A 121 2.43 13.30 2.51
C GLY A 121 2.82 12.55 3.76
N MET A 122 3.45 11.39 3.61
CA MET A 122 4.05 10.65 4.73
C MET A 122 5.45 10.20 4.35
N LEU A 123 6.36 10.16 5.34
CA LEU A 123 7.73 9.71 5.16
C LEU A 123 7.99 8.51 6.07
N LEU A 124 8.30 7.37 5.46
CA LEU A 124 8.84 6.19 6.12
C LEU A 124 10.35 6.30 6.15
N PHE A 125 10.96 6.09 7.32
CA PHE A 125 12.41 5.97 7.38
C PHE A 125 12.85 4.90 8.36
N GLY A 126 14.09 4.47 8.17
CA GLY A 126 14.77 3.52 9.03
C GLY A 126 15.87 2.81 8.26
N PRO A 127 16.64 1.94 8.90
CA PRO A 127 17.70 1.17 8.27
C PRO A 127 17.24 0.43 6.99
N PRO A 128 18.14 0.14 6.04
CA PRO A 128 17.80 -0.72 4.91
C PRO A 128 17.36 -2.11 5.40
N GLY A 129 16.41 -2.73 4.71
CA GLY A 129 15.90 -4.06 5.07
C GLY A 129 14.77 -4.08 6.13
N THR A 130 14.31 -2.94 6.64
CA THR A 130 13.19 -2.86 7.61
C THR A 130 11.78 -2.96 7.00
N GLY A 131 11.68 -3.40 5.74
CA GLY A 131 10.39 -3.62 5.11
C GLY A 131 9.59 -2.37 4.71
N LYS A 132 10.20 -1.18 4.60
CA LYS A 132 9.55 0.07 4.13
C LYS A 132 8.66 -0.13 2.90
N THR A 133 9.21 -0.72 1.85
CA THR A 133 8.49 -0.99 0.59
C THR A 133 7.37 -2.01 0.77
N MET A 134 7.57 -3.03 1.60
CA MET A 134 6.56 -4.05 1.88
C MET A 134 5.41 -3.46 2.72
N LEU A 135 5.72 -2.63 3.70
CA LEU A 135 4.75 -1.88 4.49
C LEU A 135 3.93 -0.94 3.60
N ALA A 136 4.56 -0.22 2.68
CA ALA A 136 3.86 0.64 1.72
C ALA A 136 2.89 -0.15 0.82
N ARG A 137 3.29 -1.34 0.34
CA ARG A 137 2.40 -2.24 -0.41
C ARG A 137 1.24 -2.75 0.44
N ALA A 138 1.49 -3.04 1.72
CA ALA A 138 0.46 -3.44 2.67
C ALA A 138 -0.59 -2.34 2.87
N VAL A 139 -0.14 -1.10 3.06
CA VAL A 139 -1.04 0.06 3.16
C VAL A 139 -1.95 0.15 1.94
N ALA A 140 -1.38 0.04 0.73
CA ALA A 140 -2.14 0.18 -0.51
C ALA A 140 -3.20 -0.92 -0.70
N THR A 141 -2.84 -2.15 -0.37
CA THR A 141 -3.77 -3.30 -0.40
C THR A 141 -4.93 -3.06 0.56
N GLU A 142 -4.61 -2.68 1.79
CA GLU A 142 -5.58 -2.53 2.89
C GLU A 142 -6.48 -1.31 2.69
N SER A 143 -5.99 -0.26 2.01
CA SER A 143 -6.78 0.90 1.60
C SER A 143 -7.44 0.74 0.21
N LYS A 144 -7.35 -0.44 -0.42
CA LYS A 144 -7.86 -0.73 -1.78
C LYS A 144 -7.45 0.32 -2.80
N SER A 145 -6.19 0.74 -2.74
CA SER A 145 -5.66 1.87 -3.50
C SER A 145 -4.76 1.42 -4.64
N THR A 146 -4.84 2.14 -5.75
CA THR A 146 -3.88 1.96 -6.85
C THR A 146 -2.48 2.32 -6.35
N PHE A 147 -1.53 1.38 -6.44
CA PHE A 147 -0.17 1.57 -5.98
C PHE A 147 0.77 1.93 -7.12
N PHE A 148 1.25 3.17 -7.13
CA PHE A 148 2.28 3.65 -8.03
C PHE A 148 3.62 3.57 -7.31
N SER A 149 4.54 2.74 -7.80
CA SER A 149 5.86 2.58 -7.18
C SER A 149 6.94 3.16 -8.09
N ILE A 150 7.63 4.19 -7.59
CA ILE A 150 8.77 4.80 -8.28
C ILE A 150 9.97 4.83 -7.34
N SER A 151 11.16 4.54 -7.89
CA SER A 151 12.41 4.90 -7.23
C SER A 151 12.84 6.27 -7.74
N ALA A 152 13.22 7.16 -6.82
CA ALA A 152 13.71 8.49 -7.12
C ALA A 152 14.96 8.46 -8.02
N SER A 153 15.84 7.47 -7.87
CA SER A 153 17.02 7.29 -8.71
C SER A 153 16.67 6.80 -10.12
N SER A 154 15.58 6.04 -10.26
CA SER A 154 15.05 5.64 -11.57
C SER A 154 14.48 6.83 -12.33
N LEU A 155 13.78 7.75 -11.65
CA LEU A 155 13.22 8.98 -12.25
C LEU A 155 14.27 9.91 -12.84
N THR A 156 15.48 9.96 -12.26
CA THR A 156 16.54 10.86 -12.72
C THR A 156 17.41 10.23 -13.81
N SER A 157 17.58 8.91 -13.82
CA SER A 157 18.48 8.19 -14.72
C SER A 157 17.85 7.82 -16.07
N LYS A 158 16.60 7.32 -16.08
CA LYS A 158 15.96 6.82 -17.31
C LYS A 158 15.30 7.91 -18.17
N PHE A 159 15.26 9.16 -17.70
CA PHE A 159 14.28 10.15 -18.19
C PHE A 159 14.86 11.53 -18.56
N LEU A 160 16.12 11.61 -18.98
CA LEU A 160 16.68 12.86 -19.51
C LEU A 160 15.97 13.27 -20.82
N GLY A 161 14.95 14.13 -20.73
CA GLY A 161 14.28 14.77 -21.87
C GLY A 161 12.76 14.91 -21.74
N GLU A 162 12.08 13.90 -21.18
CA GLU A 162 10.60 13.86 -21.04
C GLU A 162 10.12 13.66 -19.59
N SER A 163 11.02 13.68 -18.63
CA SER A 163 10.74 13.40 -17.22
C SER A 163 9.69 14.32 -16.59
N GLU A 164 9.63 15.60 -16.96
CA GLU A 164 8.59 16.52 -16.45
C GLU A 164 7.19 16.10 -16.90
N LYS A 165 7.06 15.60 -18.14
CA LYS A 165 5.77 15.07 -18.64
C LYS A 165 5.37 13.83 -17.86
N LEU A 166 6.34 12.97 -17.54
CA LEU A 166 6.10 11.77 -16.73
C LEU A 166 5.60 12.13 -15.32
N VAL A 167 6.22 13.09 -14.66
CA VAL A 167 5.78 13.54 -13.33
C VAL A 167 4.36 14.13 -13.39
N ARG A 168 4.05 14.96 -14.39
CA ARG A 168 2.68 15.46 -14.61
C ARG A 168 1.68 14.33 -14.86
N ALA A 169 2.04 13.38 -15.72
CA ALA A 169 1.23 12.22 -16.02
C ALA A 169 1.00 11.34 -14.79
N LEU A 170 2.01 11.16 -13.93
CA LEU A 170 1.94 10.37 -12.71
C LEU A 170 0.87 10.92 -11.76
N PHE A 171 0.94 12.21 -11.43
CA PHE A 171 -0.05 12.83 -10.55
C PHE A 171 -1.43 12.94 -11.20
N GLY A 172 -1.49 13.15 -12.53
CA GLY A 172 -2.76 13.16 -13.27
C GLY A 172 -3.47 11.80 -13.24
N LEU A 173 -2.75 10.73 -13.54
CA LEU A 173 -3.28 9.37 -13.49
C LEU A 173 -3.61 8.92 -12.06
N ALA A 174 -2.80 9.31 -11.07
CA ALA A 174 -3.08 9.00 -9.67
C ALA A 174 -4.42 9.59 -9.20
N LYS A 175 -4.76 10.81 -9.63
CA LYS A 175 -6.06 11.44 -9.35
C LYS A 175 -7.21 10.69 -10.02
N VAL A 176 -7.06 10.31 -11.29
CA VAL A 176 -8.11 9.56 -12.03
C VAL A 176 -8.29 8.14 -11.51
N LEU A 177 -7.22 7.51 -11.04
CA LEU A 177 -7.23 6.15 -10.48
C LEU A 177 -7.43 6.12 -8.96
N ALA A 178 -7.78 7.26 -8.36
CA ALA A 178 -8.00 7.38 -6.92
C ALA A 178 -9.08 6.39 -6.43
N PRO A 179 -8.92 5.81 -5.22
CA PRO A 179 -7.86 6.08 -4.24
C PRO A 179 -6.49 5.57 -4.71
N SER A 180 -5.44 6.36 -4.49
CA SER A 180 -4.10 6.08 -5.01
C SER A 180 -3.02 6.39 -3.99
N ILE A 181 -1.96 5.57 -3.99
CA ILE A 181 -0.73 5.83 -3.24
C ILE A 181 0.42 5.92 -4.22
N ILE A 182 1.10 7.07 -4.22
CA ILE A 182 2.35 7.29 -4.95
C ILE A 182 3.49 7.02 -3.97
N PHE A 183 4.08 5.82 -4.08
CA PHE A 183 5.24 5.43 -3.31
C PHE A 183 6.53 5.87 -3.99
N VAL A 184 7.35 6.63 -3.25
CA VAL A 184 8.65 7.12 -3.73
C VAL A 184 9.77 6.57 -2.86
N ASP A 185 10.46 5.54 -3.35
CA ASP A 185 11.61 4.97 -2.69
C ASP A 185 12.88 5.79 -2.95
N GLU A 186 13.82 5.74 -2.02
CA GLU A 186 15.08 6.51 -2.04
C GLU A 186 14.85 8.02 -2.25
N ILE A 187 13.81 8.59 -1.61
CA ILE A 187 13.40 9.98 -1.86
C ILE A 187 14.54 10.99 -1.63
N ASP A 188 15.52 10.64 -0.80
CA ASP A 188 16.75 11.41 -0.58
C ASP A 188 17.55 11.66 -1.87
N SER A 189 17.46 10.78 -2.88
CA SER A 189 18.13 11.01 -4.16
C SER A 189 17.43 12.05 -5.05
N LEU A 190 16.14 12.34 -4.80
CA LEU A 190 15.37 13.37 -5.50
C LEU A 190 15.29 14.67 -4.68
N LEU A 191 15.20 14.57 -3.36
CA LEU A 191 15.01 15.69 -2.43
C LEU A 191 16.26 16.00 -1.60
N SER A 192 17.44 15.61 -2.07
CA SER A 192 18.70 15.91 -1.40
C SER A 192 18.87 17.43 -1.17
N GLN A 193 19.58 17.78 -0.10
CA GLN A 193 20.13 19.12 0.05
C GLN A 193 20.88 19.52 -1.23
N ARG A 194 20.74 20.77 -1.68
CA ARG A 194 21.37 21.29 -2.90
C ARG A 194 22.88 21.07 -2.81
N SER A 195 23.39 20.01 -3.43
CA SER A 195 24.82 19.81 -3.61
C SER A 195 25.28 20.78 -4.69
N GLY A 196 26.20 21.68 -4.32
CA GLY A 196 26.75 22.69 -5.21
C GLY A 196 27.33 22.09 -6.50
N SER A 197 27.33 22.90 -7.57
CA SER A 197 27.98 22.74 -8.90
C SER A 197 27.97 21.40 -9.66
N GLY A 198 27.51 20.27 -9.10
CA GLY A 198 27.54 18.94 -9.72
C GLY A 198 26.16 18.32 -10.00
N GLU A 199 25.07 18.92 -9.53
CA GLU A 199 23.72 18.44 -9.81
C GLU A 199 23.33 18.70 -11.27
N HIS A 200 22.95 17.65 -12.00
CA HIS A 200 22.49 17.75 -13.38
C HIS A 200 21.25 18.64 -13.50
N GLU A 201 21.21 19.52 -14.50
CA GLU A 201 20.06 20.40 -14.76
C GLU A 201 18.76 19.60 -14.94
N ALA A 202 18.83 18.44 -15.59
CA ALA A 202 17.68 17.54 -15.74
C ALA A 202 17.11 17.10 -14.39
N THR A 203 17.96 16.68 -13.45
CA THR A 203 17.54 16.30 -12.08
C THR A 203 16.83 17.44 -11.37
N ARG A 204 17.35 18.67 -11.49
CA ARG A 204 16.72 19.87 -10.89
C ARG A 204 15.33 20.13 -11.44
N ARG A 205 15.13 19.98 -12.74
CA ARG A 205 13.83 20.17 -13.39
C ARG A 205 12.82 19.13 -12.90
N ILE A 206 13.22 17.87 -12.78
CA ILE A 206 12.39 16.78 -12.25
C ILE A 206 11.99 17.05 -10.80
N LYS A 207 12.97 17.38 -9.95
CA LYS A 207 12.73 17.76 -8.55
C LYS A 207 11.73 18.89 -8.46
N THR A 208 11.92 19.93 -9.28
CA THR A 208 11.04 21.10 -9.32
C THR A 208 9.62 20.71 -9.73
N GLU A 209 9.46 19.95 -10.81
CA GLU A 209 8.15 19.51 -11.28
C GLU A 209 7.43 18.63 -10.26
N PHE A 210 8.15 17.69 -9.62
CA PHE A 210 7.58 16.84 -8.58
C PHE A 210 7.06 17.66 -7.39
N LEU A 211 7.83 18.66 -6.93
CA LEU A 211 7.42 19.55 -5.86
C LEU A 211 6.24 20.45 -6.27
N ILE A 212 6.15 20.87 -7.53
CA ILE A 212 5.01 21.63 -8.05
C ILE A 212 3.76 20.75 -8.04
N GLN A 213 3.80 19.56 -8.65
CA GLN A 213 2.65 18.65 -8.73
C GLN A 213 2.15 18.23 -7.36
N TRP A 214 3.05 17.96 -6.41
CA TRP A 214 2.65 17.63 -5.05
C TRP A 214 2.05 18.84 -4.31
N SER A 215 2.58 20.05 -4.50
CA SER A 215 1.94 21.26 -3.95
C SER A 215 0.53 21.46 -4.52
N ASP A 216 0.35 21.21 -5.81
CA ASP A 216 -0.95 21.35 -6.47
C ASP A 216 -1.93 20.29 -5.98
N LEU A 217 -1.46 19.07 -5.73
CA LEU A 217 -2.25 18.03 -5.07
C LEU A 217 -2.69 18.47 -3.67
N GLN A 218 -1.77 18.98 -2.85
CA GLN A 218 -2.08 19.47 -1.51
C GLN A 218 -3.09 20.61 -1.54
N ARG A 219 -2.96 21.55 -2.48
CA ARG A 219 -3.90 22.69 -2.62
C ARG A 219 -5.27 22.29 -3.14
N ALA A 220 -5.32 21.44 -4.16
CA ALA A 220 -6.57 20.99 -4.77
C ALA A 220 -7.51 20.38 -3.73
N ALA A 221 -6.92 19.74 -2.73
CA ALA A 221 -7.67 19.03 -1.73
C ALA A 221 -7.92 19.85 -0.44
N ALA A 222 -7.24 20.99 -0.24
CA ALA A 222 -7.35 21.83 0.97
C ALA A 222 -8.41 22.95 0.87
N GLY A 223 -9.22 23.01 -0.20
CA GLY A 223 -9.92 24.27 -0.48
C GLY A 223 -11.17 24.28 -1.35
N ARG A 224 -11.79 23.16 -1.75
CA ARG A 224 -13.07 23.25 -2.48
C ARG A 224 -14.01 22.09 -2.16
N GLU A 225 -15.27 22.46 -1.96
CA GLU A 225 -16.42 21.62 -2.30
C GLU A 225 -16.17 21.10 -3.72
N THR A 226 -15.95 19.79 -3.87
CA THR A 226 -15.70 19.16 -5.18
C THR A 226 -16.85 19.53 -6.11
N THR A 227 -16.58 20.37 -7.10
CA THR A 227 -17.58 20.65 -8.13
C THR A 227 -17.74 19.40 -8.98
N ASP A 228 -18.88 19.19 -9.64
CA ASP A 228 -19.05 18.02 -10.52
C ASP A 228 -18.02 17.97 -11.65
N ARG A 229 -17.41 19.12 -12.01
CA ARG A 229 -16.27 19.20 -12.95
C ARG A 229 -14.94 18.69 -12.39
N ASP A 230 -14.76 18.71 -11.07
CA ASP A 230 -13.56 18.19 -10.42
C ASP A 230 -13.62 16.65 -10.35
N LYS A 231 -14.82 16.06 -10.23
CA LYS A 231 -15.01 14.59 -10.29
C LYS A 231 -14.55 14.00 -11.62
N GLU A 232 -14.77 14.70 -12.74
CA GLU A 232 -14.31 14.28 -14.07
C GLU A 232 -12.77 14.31 -14.22
N ARG A 233 -12.07 15.10 -13.38
CA ARG A 233 -10.60 15.20 -13.38
C ARG A 233 -9.92 14.24 -12.40
N GLY A 234 -10.70 13.51 -11.61
CA GLY A 234 -10.22 12.57 -10.59
C GLY A 234 -10.27 13.14 -9.16
N ASP A 235 -10.10 12.26 -8.18
CA ASP A 235 -10.22 12.59 -6.77
C ASP A 235 -8.85 12.87 -6.14
N ALA A 236 -8.47 14.16 -6.14
CA ALA A 236 -7.24 14.63 -5.51
C ALA A 236 -7.22 14.46 -3.97
N ASN A 237 -8.38 14.32 -3.33
CA ASN A 237 -8.48 14.17 -1.87
C ASN A 237 -8.05 12.77 -1.42
N ARG A 238 -8.09 11.79 -2.33
CA ARG A 238 -7.74 10.39 -2.07
C ARG A 238 -6.46 9.97 -2.78
N VAL A 239 -5.49 10.89 -2.88
CA VAL A 239 -4.12 10.59 -3.34
C VAL A 239 -3.14 10.91 -2.22
N LEU A 240 -2.34 9.90 -1.84
CA LEU A 240 -1.26 10.04 -0.86
C LEU A 240 0.10 9.93 -1.56
N VAL A 241 1.03 10.81 -1.21
CA VAL A 241 2.46 10.61 -1.49
C VAL A 241 3.11 9.97 -0.26
N LEU A 242 3.59 8.72 -0.41
CA LEU A 242 4.28 7.97 0.63
C LEU A 242 5.75 7.82 0.22
N ALA A 243 6.66 8.49 0.91
CA ALA A 243 8.08 8.40 0.58
C ALA A 243 8.82 7.47 1.54
N ALA A 244 9.91 6.87 1.07
CA ALA A 244 10.82 6.06 1.87
C ALA A 244 12.26 6.53 1.73
N THR A 245 13.01 6.51 2.82
CA THR A 245 14.46 6.80 2.81
C THR A 245 15.20 6.03 3.91
N ASN A 246 16.49 5.78 3.67
CA ASN A 246 17.42 5.34 4.71
C ASN A 246 18.21 6.51 5.31
N LEU A 247 18.14 7.70 4.69
CA LEU A 247 18.92 8.89 5.00
C LEU A 247 18.01 10.12 5.26
N PRO A 248 17.16 10.10 6.31
CA PRO A 248 16.21 11.19 6.57
C PRO A 248 16.87 12.57 6.76
N TRP A 249 18.14 12.61 7.17
CA TRP A 249 18.92 13.84 7.32
C TRP A 249 19.40 14.45 5.99
N ALA A 250 19.46 13.67 4.92
CA ALA A 250 19.86 14.15 3.60
C ALA A 250 18.75 14.95 2.90
N ILE A 251 17.50 14.84 3.37
CA ILE A 251 16.34 15.54 2.81
C ILE A 251 16.35 17.01 3.25
N ASP A 252 16.18 17.92 2.28
CA ASP A 252 16.12 19.35 2.57
C ASP A 252 14.93 19.73 3.49
N GLU A 253 15.09 20.79 4.27
CA GLU A 253 14.09 21.19 5.28
C GLU A 253 12.74 21.58 4.64
N ALA A 254 12.76 22.17 3.45
CA ALA A 254 11.54 22.57 2.75
C ALA A 254 10.75 21.34 2.27
N ALA A 255 11.42 20.30 1.81
CA ALA A 255 10.85 19.00 1.51
C ALA A 255 10.30 18.31 2.76
N ARG A 256 11.06 18.29 3.87
CA ARG A 256 10.61 17.71 5.15
C ARG A 256 9.32 18.35 5.66
N ARG A 257 9.15 19.67 5.52
CA ARG A 257 7.92 20.38 5.92
C ARG A 257 6.68 19.91 5.17
N ARG A 258 6.80 19.40 3.94
CA ARG A 258 5.65 18.94 3.13
C ARG A 258 5.10 17.60 3.60
N PHE A 259 5.94 16.78 4.22
CA PHE A 259 5.54 15.53 4.89
C PHE A 259 4.88 15.77 6.27
N LYS A 260 4.88 17.02 6.78
CA LYS A 260 4.33 17.38 8.10
C LYS A 260 2.93 18.01 8.06
N HIS A 261 2.39 18.30 6.88
CA HIS A 261 1.18 19.12 6.78
C HIS A 261 -0.07 18.33 7.19
N GLY A 262 -0.67 18.69 8.33
CA GLY A 262 -1.96 18.16 8.82
C GLY A 262 -1.97 17.63 10.26
N LEU A 263 -0.83 17.60 10.97
CA LEU A 263 -0.73 16.98 12.29
C LEU A 263 0.05 17.86 13.29
N SER A 264 -0.25 17.71 14.58
CA SER A 264 0.24 18.54 15.68
C SER A 264 1.74 18.30 15.99
N GLU A 265 2.34 19.17 16.81
CA GLU A 265 3.77 19.10 17.17
C GLU A 265 4.11 17.85 18.02
N ASP A 266 3.10 17.26 18.67
CA ASP A 266 3.19 15.97 19.37
C ASP A 266 3.07 14.76 18.40
N ASP A 267 2.59 14.98 17.17
CA ASP A 267 2.51 13.97 16.09
C ASP A 267 3.82 13.86 15.30
N LEU A 268 4.96 14.18 15.92
CA LEU A 268 6.30 13.85 15.38
C LEU A 268 6.47 12.33 15.11
N ALA A 269 5.54 11.51 15.59
CA ALA A 269 5.32 10.09 15.24
C ALA A 269 4.81 9.85 13.80
N THR A 270 4.45 10.88 13.02
CA THR A 270 4.05 10.76 11.60
C THR A 270 5.24 10.49 10.67
N LEU A 271 6.44 10.76 11.18
CA LEU A 271 7.61 10.03 10.74
C LEU A 271 7.47 8.63 11.29
N VAL A 272 6.98 7.72 10.47
CA VAL A 272 6.83 6.32 10.85
C VAL A 272 8.24 5.76 10.97
N ASN A 273 8.79 5.88 12.19
CA ASN A 273 10.07 5.33 12.53
C ASN A 273 9.90 3.82 12.65
N LEU A 274 10.55 3.09 11.76
CA LEU A 274 10.48 1.64 11.72
C LEU A 274 11.46 0.97 12.70
N THR A 275 12.16 1.73 13.55
CA THR A 275 12.90 1.19 14.68
C THR A 275 11.99 1.16 15.91
N GLU A 276 11.86 0.00 16.56
CA GLU A 276 11.18 -0.10 17.85
C GLU A 276 11.89 0.82 18.87
N GLY A 277 11.15 1.73 19.50
CA GLY A 277 11.65 2.51 20.65
C GLY A 277 12.31 3.85 20.30
N LEU A 278 11.74 4.92 20.84
CA LEU A 278 12.25 6.30 20.81
C LEU A 278 13.70 6.45 21.34
N LYS A 279 14.18 5.51 22.16
CA LYS A 279 15.54 5.53 22.75
C LYS A 279 16.63 5.23 21.74
N GLU A 280 16.43 4.24 20.87
CA GLU A 280 17.42 3.87 19.85
C GLU A 280 17.56 4.96 18.79
N TYR A 281 16.50 5.75 18.53
CA TYR A 281 16.59 6.91 17.65
C TYR A 281 17.44 8.03 18.23
N GLU A 282 17.30 8.37 19.52
CA GLU A 282 18.17 9.37 20.15
C GLU A 282 19.62 8.92 20.16
N ASP A 283 19.87 7.64 20.45
CA ASP A 283 21.22 7.10 20.50
C ASP A 283 21.84 6.98 19.10
N TRP A 284 21.08 6.52 18.09
CA TRP A 284 21.51 6.51 16.70
C TRP A 284 21.68 7.92 16.11
N ALA A 285 20.81 8.87 16.45
CA ALA A 285 20.93 10.26 16.02
C ALA A 285 22.12 10.97 16.67
N LYS A 286 22.44 10.65 17.94
CA LYS A 286 23.64 11.14 18.64
C LYS A 286 24.91 10.50 18.07
N GLU A 287 24.93 9.20 17.86
CA GLU A 287 26.09 8.44 17.40
C GLU A 287 26.52 8.80 15.97
N PHE A 288 25.57 9.19 15.11
CA PHE A 288 25.86 9.54 13.71
C PHE A 288 25.76 11.05 13.40
N GLY A 289 25.08 11.85 14.22
CA GLY A 289 25.07 13.32 14.11
C GLY A 289 26.43 13.95 14.40
N GLU A 290 27.25 13.32 15.23
CA GLU A 290 28.60 13.82 15.58
C GLU A 290 29.67 13.54 14.50
N ARG A 291 29.41 12.64 13.54
CA ARG A 291 30.38 12.29 12.48
C ARG A 291 30.30 13.16 11.22
N GLY A 292 29.35 14.09 11.16
CA GLY A 292 29.08 14.93 9.99
C GLY A 292 29.36 16.43 10.18
N GLY A 293 30.10 16.82 11.23
CA GLY A 293 30.54 18.19 11.49
C GLY A 293 31.89 18.52 10.87
#